data_AF-A0AAD7IHT4-F1
#
_entry.id   AF-A0AAD7IHT4-F1
#
_cell.length_a   1.000
_cell.length_b   1.000
_cell.length_c   1.000
_cell.angle_alpha   90.00
_cell.angle_beta   90.00
_cell.angle_gamma   90.00
#
_symmetry.space_group_name_H-M   'P 1'
#
loop_
_entity.id
_entity.type
_entity.pdbx_description
1 polymer ?
#
loop_
_entity_poly.entity_id
_entity_poly.type
_entity_poly.pdbx_seq_one_letter_code
_entity_poly.pdbx_strand_id
1 'polypeptide(L)'
;MTSTQRTIFSICITTILTVVNSFISGPRATLLKWALAREGRLEFNSSSNFFITAGGPFSSTGILATSVYAAATVFTFASAAFITVTFDLGDNIDFEGADNRHLLFSDRYYVIFHYVPLIVTGLCVSLQALITLASYRAYTVPTWSGQPFDVAAAAFANGIVSRTEGRCLADFNVASPGAALPMLPSRKHPGLSDVRPALRLIAPAGILLGTFIFALTFSSTLDPNHAWTGPTNIAAASISFTNSGLALALLAAFQAPLTILFHALDIAEAVIEDEQVWRRAARAKGYHPKAGLAGLRPSGRAILVFGSKVGTQWLYSNGIAFVVGAFPVRGPLSGSDGIHTVWRIGQAVTFVAWYLYAAGGYLTVMSVMYRFMGYLGNSRTFQPATFGHIQTSVNAIDDWSEVMYWGHKVGGDVCHAGTSPHPLRPLQPKSIYM
;
A
#
# COMPACT_ATOMS: atom_id res chain seq x y z
N MET A 1 -5.72 1.78 -31.71
CA MET A 1 -5.19 2.69 -30.67
C MET A 1 -3.68 2.71 -30.81
N THR A 2 -3.03 3.88 -30.83
CA THR A 2 -1.56 3.97 -30.87
C THR A 2 -0.93 3.51 -29.55
N SER A 3 0.36 3.19 -29.54
CA SER A 3 1.10 2.84 -28.31
C SER A 3 0.96 3.93 -27.23
N THR A 4 1.08 5.21 -27.62
CA THR A 4 0.87 6.34 -26.71
C THR A 4 -0.53 6.36 -26.11
N GLN A 5 -1.56 6.14 -26.93
CA GLN A 5 -2.95 6.10 -26.45
C GLN A 5 -3.17 4.94 -25.46
N ARG A 6 -2.53 3.77 -25.68
CA ARG A 6 -2.55 2.64 -24.72
C ARG A 6 -1.95 3.03 -23.38
N THR A 7 -0.78 3.65 -23.38
CA THR A 7 -0.10 4.06 -22.15
C THR A 7 -0.90 5.10 -21.37
N ILE A 8 -1.50 6.08 -22.06
CA ILE A 8 -2.40 7.08 -21.45
C ILE A 8 -3.64 6.41 -20.85
N PHE A 9 -4.26 5.50 -21.59
CA PHE A 9 -5.43 4.78 -21.09
C PHE A 9 -5.10 3.92 -19.87
N SER A 10 -3.96 3.22 -19.89
CA SER A 10 -3.47 2.41 -18.79
C SER A 10 -3.28 3.25 -17.52
N ILE A 11 -2.61 4.41 -17.60
CA ILE A 11 -2.44 5.27 -16.41
C ILE A 11 -3.77 5.82 -15.90
N CYS A 12 -4.72 6.15 -16.78
CA CYS A 12 -6.06 6.58 -16.39
C CYS A 12 -6.81 5.49 -15.62
N ILE A 13 -6.84 4.25 -16.14
CA ILE A 13 -7.47 3.11 -15.44
C ILE A 13 -6.81 2.88 -14.09
N THR A 14 -5.48 2.79 -14.05
CA THR A 14 -4.76 2.56 -12.80
C THR A 14 -5.10 3.65 -11.79
N THR A 15 -5.10 4.92 -12.20
CA THR A 15 -5.47 6.03 -11.32
C THR A 15 -6.89 5.87 -10.78
N ILE A 16 -7.88 5.60 -11.64
CA ILE A 16 -9.27 5.40 -11.23
C ILE A 16 -9.37 4.25 -10.22
N LEU A 17 -8.72 3.12 -10.49
CA LEU A 17 -8.75 1.96 -9.59
C LEU A 17 -8.06 2.24 -8.26
N THR A 18 -6.92 2.96 -8.26
CA THR A 18 -6.27 3.38 -7.02
C THR A 18 -7.19 4.29 -6.21
N VAL A 19 -7.86 5.28 -6.85
CA VAL A 19 -8.83 6.16 -6.19
C VAL A 19 -9.98 5.36 -5.58
N VAL A 20 -10.63 4.51 -6.37
CA VAL A 20 -11.77 3.68 -5.92
C VAL A 20 -11.35 2.78 -4.76
N ASN A 21 -10.20 2.11 -4.88
CA ASN A 21 -9.69 1.25 -3.81
C ASN A 21 -9.39 2.04 -2.54
N SER A 22 -8.80 3.24 -2.65
CA SER A 22 -8.58 4.12 -1.50
C SER A 22 -9.90 4.49 -0.81
N PHE A 23 -10.94 4.85 -1.57
CA PHE A 23 -12.27 5.16 -1.03
C PHE A 23 -12.95 3.98 -0.32
N ILE A 24 -12.74 2.74 -0.79
CA ILE A 24 -13.28 1.54 -0.14
C ILE A 24 -12.45 1.18 1.11
N SER A 25 -11.12 1.27 1.01
CA SER A 25 -10.21 0.85 2.07
C SER A 25 -10.26 1.73 3.33
N GLY A 26 -10.55 3.03 3.18
CA GLY A 26 -10.59 3.99 4.28
C GLY A 26 -11.67 3.65 5.31
N PRO A 27 -12.96 3.58 4.90
CA PRO A 27 -14.04 3.18 5.78
C PRO A 27 -13.81 1.80 6.41
N ARG A 28 -13.29 0.83 5.62
CA ARG A 28 -12.96 -0.51 6.15
C ARG A 28 -11.91 -0.45 7.26
N ALA A 29 -10.87 0.37 7.13
CA ALA A 29 -9.85 0.52 8.16
C ALA A 29 -10.45 1.06 9.47
N THR A 30 -11.32 2.06 9.38
CA THR A 30 -12.05 2.59 10.54
C THR A 30 -12.96 1.54 11.16
N LEU A 31 -13.68 0.75 10.37
CA LEU A 31 -14.54 -0.32 10.87
C LEU A 31 -13.74 -1.43 11.57
N LEU A 32 -12.64 -1.87 10.98
CA LEU A 32 -11.73 -2.86 11.59
C LEU A 32 -11.12 -2.32 12.88
N LYS A 33 -10.75 -1.04 12.92
CA LYS A 33 -10.24 -0.36 14.12
C LYS A 33 -11.23 -0.47 15.28
N TRP A 34 -12.49 -0.13 15.07
CA TRP A 34 -13.50 -0.19 16.14
C TRP A 34 -13.96 -1.62 16.45
N ALA A 35 -13.87 -2.54 15.49
CA ALA A 35 -14.03 -3.96 15.76
C ALA A 35 -12.95 -4.48 16.73
N LEU A 36 -11.69 -4.09 16.54
CA LEU A 36 -10.60 -4.40 17.47
C LEU A 36 -10.78 -3.74 18.84
N ALA A 37 -11.33 -2.52 18.87
CA ALA A 37 -11.59 -1.79 20.10
C ALA A 37 -12.56 -2.55 21.00
N ARG A 38 -13.63 -3.11 20.41
CA ARG A 38 -14.63 -3.91 21.12
C ARG A 38 -14.05 -5.19 21.71
N GLU A 39 -12.99 -5.72 21.12
CA GLU A 39 -12.26 -6.90 21.63
C GLU A 39 -11.18 -6.55 22.66
N GLY A 40 -10.97 -5.27 22.97
CA GLY A 40 -9.86 -4.81 23.83
C GLY A 40 -8.48 -5.03 23.18
N ARG A 41 -8.41 -5.18 21.86
CA ARG A 41 -7.19 -5.45 21.09
C ARG A 41 -6.71 -4.24 20.28
N LEU A 42 -7.37 -3.09 20.42
CA LEU A 42 -6.98 -1.88 19.73
C LEU A 42 -5.87 -1.15 20.49
N GLU A 43 -4.64 -1.35 20.06
CA GLU A 43 -3.47 -0.68 20.64
C GLU A 43 -3.13 0.64 19.92
N PHE A 44 -3.24 0.67 18.59
CA PHE A 44 -2.79 1.80 17.77
C PHE A 44 -3.91 2.33 16.87
N ASN A 45 -3.93 3.65 16.68
CA ASN A 45 -4.84 4.35 15.77
C ASN A 45 -4.73 3.83 14.33
N SER A 46 -3.50 3.65 13.84
CA SER A 46 -3.22 3.15 12.50
C SER A 46 -3.29 1.63 12.44
N SER A 47 -4.39 1.04 11.94
CA SER A 47 -4.56 -0.41 11.76
C SER A 47 -4.21 -0.87 10.34
N SER A 48 -3.60 -2.05 10.21
CA SER A 48 -3.43 -2.69 8.89
C SER A 48 -4.72 -3.40 8.50
N ASN A 49 -5.25 -3.09 7.31
CA ASN A 49 -6.37 -3.82 6.72
C ASN A 49 -6.04 -5.26 6.33
N PHE A 50 -4.75 -5.63 6.20
CA PHE A 50 -4.33 -6.93 5.66
C PHE A 50 -3.77 -7.88 6.73
N PHE A 51 -3.18 -7.35 7.79
CA PHE A 51 -2.43 -8.15 8.76
C PHE A 51 -3.17 -8.36 10.09
N ILE A 52 -4.28 -7.65 10.29
CA ILE A 52 -5.01 -7.68 11.55
C ILE A 52 -6.46 -8.03 11.26
N THR A 53 -7.02 -8.87 12.11
CA THR A 53 -8.39 -9.36 12.03
C THR A 53 -9.06 -9.20 13.39
N ALA A 54 -10.36 -8.93 13.35
CA ALA A 54 -11.22 -8.87 14.52
C ALA A 54 -12.44 -9.77 14.29
N GLY A 55 -12.92 -10.39 15.35
CA GLY A 55 -14.06 -11.30 15.39
C GLY A 55 -13.69 -12.74 15.08
N GLY A 56 -14.72 -13.60 15.04
CA GLY A 56 -14.58 -14.98 14.58
C GLY A 56 -14.16 -15.08 13.12
N PRO A 57 -13.78 -16.29 12.65
CA PRO A 57 -13.20 -16.49 11.31
C PRO A 57 -14.10 -16.03 10.16
N PHE A 58 -15.43 -16.09 10.34
CA PHE A 58 -16.45 -15.71 9.36
C PHE A 58 -17.03 -14.30 9.56
N SER A 59 -16.55 -13.54 10.55
CA SER A 59 -16.97 -12.15 10.71
C SER A 59 -16.48 -11.28 9.53
N SER A 60 -17.13 -10.15 9.26
CA SER A 60 -16.79 -9.26 8.14
C SER A 60 -15.40 -8.60 8.27
N THR A 61 -14.84 -8.60 9.48
CA THR A 61 -13.46 -8.20 9.81
C THR A 61 -12.55 -9.39 10.17
N GLY A 62 -13.08 -10.61 10.06
CA GLY A 62 -12.38 -11.84 10.41
C GLY A 62 -11.32 -12.23 9.38
N ILE A 63 -10.65 -13.36 9.62
CA ILE A 63 -9.56 -13.83 8.76
C ILE A 63 -10.03 -14.15 7.33
N LEU A 64 -11.20 -14.77 7.16
CA LEU A 64 -11.71 -15.11 5.84
C LEU A 64 -12.02 -13.83 5.03
N ALA A 65 -12.81 -12.92 5.60
CA ALA A 65 -13.18 -11.68 4.94
C ALA A 65 -11.94 -10.81 4.62
N THR A 66 -10.96 -10.77 5.50
CA THR A 66 -9.70 -10.04 5.28
C THR A 66 -8.84 -10.68 4.21
N SER A 67 -8.75 -12.02 4.18
CA SER A 67 -8.01 -12.76 3.14
C SER A 67 -8.66 -12.59 1.77
N VAL A 68 -9.99 -12.67 1.70
CA VAL A 68 -10.76 -12.44 0.47
C VAL A 68 -10.62 -10.99 0.00
N TYR A 69 -10.68 -10.02 0.91
CA TYR A 69 -10.47 -8.60 0.59
C TYR A 69 -9.06 -8.35 0.04
N ALA A 70 -8.04 -8.92 0.66
CA ALA A 70 -6.65 -8.81 0.21
C ALA A 70 -6.46 -9.46 -1.17
N ALA A 71 -6.95 -10.68 -1.36
CA ALA A 71 -6.91 -11.38 -2.64
C ALA A 71 -7.64 -10.57 -3.73
N ALA A 72 -8.84 -10.08 -3.46
CA ALA A 72 -9.60 -9.24 -4.38
C ALA A 72 -8.83 -7.96 -4.76
N THR A 73 -8.11 -7.35 -3.81
CA THR A 73 -7.28 -6.17 -4.09
C THR A 73 -6.13 -6.51 -5.05
N VAL A 74 -5.43 -7.63 -4.81
CA VAL A 74 -4.38 -8.13 -5.71
C VAL A 74 -4.93 -8.40 -7.11
N PHE A 75 -6.05 -9.13 -7.21
CA PHE A 75 -6.68 -9.46 -8.49
C PHE A 75 -7.20 -8.22 -9.22
N THR A 76 -7.68 -7.19 -8.50
CA THR A 76 -8.10 -5.91 -9.10
C THR A 76 -6.96 -5.29 -9.89
N PHE A 77 -5.78 -5.16 -9.28
CA PHE A 77 -4.63 -4.55 -9.96
C PHE A 77 -3.99 -5.48 -10.99
N ALA A 78 -3.95 -6.80 -10.73
CA ALA A 78 -3.41 -7.77 -11.69
C ALA A 78 -4.27 -7.84 -12.96
N SER A 79 -5.60 -7.89 -12.82
CA SER A 79 -6.51 -7.91 -13.96
C SER A 79 -6.58 -6.56 -14.68
N ALA A 80 -6.41 -5.43 -13.99
CA ALA A 80 -6.31 -4.12 -14.63
C ALA A 80 -5.18 -4.03 -15.66
N ALA A 81 -4.05 -4.71 -15.40
CA ALA A 81 -2.94 -4.77 -16.35
C ALA A 81 -3.31 -5.45 -17.69
N PHE A 82 -4.39 -6.25 -17.72
CA PHE A 82 -4.83 -7.04 -18.86
C PHE A 82 -5.99 -6.42 -19.64
N ILE A 83 -6.53 -5.29 -19.18
CA ILE A 83 -7.68 -4.68 -19.84
C ILE A 83 -7.32 -4.29 -21.29
N THR A 84 -6.09 -3.83 -21.52
CA THR A 84 -5.57 -3.58 -22.87
C THR A 84 -4.68 -4.71 -23.33
N VAL A 85 -5.04 -5.35 -24.43
CA VAL A 85 -4.28 -6.43 -25.05
C VAL A 85 -3.76 -5.96 -26.40
N THR A 86 -2.51 -6.30 -26.71
CA THR A 86 -1.95 -6.04 -28.03
C THR A 86 -2.20 -7.26 -28.90
N PHE A 87 -2.94 -7.05 -29.98
CA PHE A 87 -3.21 -8.07 -30.99
C PHE A 87 -2.24 -7.86 -32.15
N ASP A 88 -1.46 -8.91 -32.42
CA ASP A 88 -0.53 -8.97 -33.52
C ASP A 88 -1.18 -9.77 -34.65
N LEU A 89 -1.62 -9.06 -35.68
CA LEU A 89 -2.00 -9.66 -36.96
C LEU A 89 -0.71 -9.81 -37.74
N GLY A 90 -0.06 -10.96 -37.60
CA GLY A 90 1.08 -11.29 -38.44
C GLY A 90 0.69 -11.03 -39.90
N ASP A 91 1.42 -10.14 -40.57
CA ASP A 91 1.23 -9.95 -42.00
C ASP A 91 1.44 -11.31 -42.68
N ASN A 92 0.71 -11.55 -43.78
CA ASN A 92 0.97 -12.71 -44.63
C ASN A 92 2.46 -12.67 -45.00
N ILE A 93 3.26 -13.50 -44.32
CA ILE A 93 4.65 -13.69 -44.66
C ILE A 93 4.59 -14.36 -46.03
N ASP A 94 4.81 -13.59 -47.09
CA ASP A 94 5.06 -14.13 -48.41
C ASP A 94 6.32 -14.98 -48.29
N PHE A 95 6.12 -16.30 -48.20
CA PHE A 95 7.14 -17.32 -48.04
C PHE A 95 7.91 -17.58 -49.36
N GLU A 96 8.27 -16.52 -50.08
CA GLU A 96 9.22 -16.64 -51.20
C GLU A 96 10.63 -16.34 -50.68
N GLY A 97 11.39 -17.40 -50.41
CA GLY A 97 12.82 -17.33 -50.08
C GLY A 97 13.12 -17.63 -48.62
N ALA A 98 13.10 -18.91 -48.28
CA ALA A 98 13.65 -19.41 -47.02
C ALA A 98 15.15 -19.10 -46.96
N ASP A 99 15.56 -18.06 -46.22
CA ASP A 99 16.85 -18.12 -45.52
C ASP A 99 17.08 -17.11 -44.38
N ASN A 100 16.18 -16.17 -44.06
CA ASN A 100 16.39 -15.30 -42.90
C ASN A 100 15.16 -15.20 -41.99
N ARG A 101 15.21 -15.94 -40.88
CA ARG A 101 14.19 -16.05 -39.81
C ARG A 101 14.10 -14.81 -38.92
N HIS A 102 14.08 -13.61 -39.50
CA HIS A 102 13.66 -12.44 -38.74
C HIS A 102 12.14 -12.41 -38.74
N LEU A 103 11.54 -12.85 -37.63
CA LEU A 103 10.16 -12.53 -37.26
C LEU A 103 10.07 -11.00 -37.13
N LEU A 104 9.98 -10.33 -38.27
CA LEU A 104 9.65 -8.91 -38.33
C LEU A 104 8.20 -8.82 -37.91
N PHE A 105 7.99 -8.43 -36.65
CA PHE A 105 6.68 -8.04 -36.17
C PHE A 105 6.10 -6.98 -37.12
N SER A 106 4.85 -7.17 -37.56
CA SER A 106 4.18 -6.18 -38.40
C SER A 106 4.06 -4.85 -37.65
N ASP A 107 4.26 -3.73 -38.34
CA ASP A 107 4.03 -2.38 -37.79
C ASP A 107 2.55 -2.14 -37.39
N ARG A 108 1.64 -3.07 -37.68
CA ARG A 108 0.21 -2.97 -37.41
C ARG A 108 -0.20 -3.68 -36.12
N TYR A 109 0.10 -3.07 -34.98
CA TYR A 109 -0.47 -3.50 -33.70
C TYR A 109 -1.88 -2.93 -33.49
N TYR A 110 -2.83 -3.82 -33.21
CA TYR A 110 -4.16 -3.42 -32.79
C TYR A 110 -4.25 -3.57 -31.28
N VAL A 111 -4.64 -2.52 -30.58
CA VAL A 111 -4.97 -2.63 -29.15
C VAL A 111 -6.46 -2.91 -29.02
N ILE A 112 -6.80 -4.03 -28.40
CA ILE A 112 -8.16 -4.47 -28.14
C ILE A 112 -8.44 -4.48 -26.64
N PHE A 113 -9.72 -4.30 -26.29
CA PHE A 113 -10.18 -4.43 -24.91
C PHE A 113 -10.51 -5.87 -24.58
N HIS A 114 -9.88 -6.41 -23.54
CA HIS A 114 -10.21 -7.74 -23.05
C HIS A 114 -11.30 -7.65 -21.99
N TYR A 115 -12.46 -8.22 -22.29
CA TYR A 115 -13.63 -8.15 -21.41
C TYR A 115 -13.47 -8.98 -20.13
N VAL A 116 -12.79 -10.14 -20.18
CA VAL A 116 -12.61 -10.99 -18.97
C VAL A 116 -11.89 -10.27 -17.81
N PRO A 117 -10.70 -9.67 -17.98
CA PRO A 117 -10.06 -8.90 -16.92
C PRO A 117 -10.89 -7.72 -16.43
N LEU A 118 -11.66 -7.06 -17.31
CA LEU A 118 -12.58 -6.00 -16.92
C LEU A 118 -13.68 -6.52 -15.99
N ILE A 119 -14.30 -7.66 -16.33
CA ILE A 119 -15.30 -8.32 -15.48
C ILE A 119 -14.68 -8.74 -14.15
N VAL A 120 -13.49 -9.36 -14.16
CA VAL A 120 -12.78 -9.76 -12.93
C VAL A 120 -12.48 -8.54 -12.06
N THR A 121 -11.98 -7.45 -12.64
CA THR A 121 -11.75 -6.17 -11.94
C THR A 121 -13.05 -5.70 -11.27
N GLY A 122 -14.15 -5.66 -12.00
CA GLY A 122 -15.46 -5.24 -11.49
C GLY A 122 -15.98 -6.12 -10.35
N LEU A 123 -15.84 -7.46 -10.48
CA LEU A 123 -16.24 -8.41 -9.44
C LEU A 123 -15.39 -8.25 -8.17
N CYS A 124 -14.08 -8.09 -8.31
CA CYS A 124 -13.18 -7.90 -7.17
C CYS A 124 -13.44 -6.60 -6.42
N VAL A 125 -13.64 -5.48 -7.14
CA VAL A 125 -14.01 -4.18 -6.53
C VAL A 125 -15.38 -4.28 -5.84
N SER A 126 -16.35 -4.94 -6.49
CA SER A 126 -17.68 -5.16 -5.89
C SER A 126 -17.60 -5.98 -4.62
N LEU A 127 -16.79 -7.04 -4.60
CA LEU A 127 -16.57 -7.88 -3.42
C LEU A 127 -15.94 -7.07 -2.28
N GLN A 128 -14.95 -6.23 -2.55
CA GLN A 128 -14.34 -5.34 -1.56
C GLN A 128 -15.37 -4.37 -0.96
N ALA A 129 -16.23 -3.78 -1.80
CA ALA A 129 -17.30 -2.89 -1.38
C ALA A 129 -18.35 -3.63 -0.53
N LEU A 130 -18.76 -4.83 -0.93
CA LEU A 130 -19.72 -5.66 -0.19
C LEU A 130 -19.20 -6.05 1.19
N ILE A 131 -17.93 -6.46 1.30
CA ILE A 131 -17.33 -6.78 2.60
C ILE A 131 -17.29 -5.51 3.48
N THR A 132 -16.92 -4.36 2.91
CA THR A 132 -16.89 -3.09 3.65
C THR A 132 -18.28 -2.68 4.12
N LEU A 133 -19.31 -2.84 3.28
CA LEU A 133 -20.70 -2.60 3.64
C LEU A 133 -21.22 -3.56 4.72
N ALA A 134 -20.82 -4.84 4.65
CA ALA A 134 -21.15 -5.82 5.68
C ALA A 134 -20.50 -5.45 7.03
N SER A 135 -19.25 -4.96 7.02
CA SER A 135 -18.60 -4.39 8.21
C SER A 135 -19.32 -3.15 8.72
N TYR A 136 -19.76 -2.25 7.83
CA TYR A 136 -20.51 -1.05 8.21
C TYR A 136 -21.80 -1.38 8.96
N ARG A 137 -22.50 -2.44 8.54
CA ARG A 137 -23.73 -2.90 9.22
C ARG A 137 -23.45 -3.61 10.55
N ALA A 138 -22.27 -4.21 10.72
CA ALA A 138 -21.94 -5.04 11.88
C ALA A 138 -21.37 -4.25 13.06
N TYR A 139 -20.76 -3.09 12.82
CA TYR A 139 -20.02 -2.34 13.84
C TYR A 139 -20.51 -0.90 13.97
N THR A 140 -20.71 -0.47 15.20
CA THR A 140 -20.93 0.95 15.52
C THR A 140 -19.58 1.66 15.55
N VAL A 141 -19.52 2.84 14.94
CA VAL A 141 -18.30 3.65 14.81
C VAL A 141 -18.46 4.90 15.67
N PRO A 142 -17.77 4.99 16.82
CA PRO A 142 -17.79 6.18 17.67
C PRO A 142 -17.32 7.45 16.97
N THR A 143 -16.32 7.34 16.08
CA THR A 143 -15.88 8.45 15.24
C THR A 143 -15.30 7.94 13.92
N TRP A 144 -15.57 8.70 12.85
CA TRP A 144 -15.03 8.50 11.51
C TRP A 144 -13.73 9.26 11.27
N SER A 145 -13.30 10.09 12.23
CA SER A 145 -12.03 10.81 12.13
C SER A 145 -10.85 9.83 12.13
N GLY A 146 -9.91 10.07 11.22
CA GLY A 146 -8.63 9.38 11.21
C GLY A 146 -7.60 9.98 12.17
N GLN A 147 -7.88 11.15 12.75
CA GLN A 147 -6.92 11.87 13.59
C GLN A 147 -6.72 11.16 14.93
N PRO A 148 -5.47 11.05 15.42
CA PRO A 148 -5.17 10.27 16.62
C PRO A 148 -5.82 10.85 17.88
N PHE A 149 -5.94 12.18 17.99
CA PHE A 149 -6.61 12.84 19.09
C PHE A 149 -8.10 12.52 19.16
N ASP A 150 -8.82 12.58 18.04
CA ASP A 150 -10.26 12.31 18.00
C ASP A 150 -10.56 10.84 18.30
N VAL A 151 -9.71 9.93 17.81
CA VAL A 151 -9.83 8.49 18.09
C VAL A 151 -9.53 8.21 19.56
N ALA A 152 -8.50 8.81 20.14
CA ALA A 152 -8.19 8.67 21.56
C ALA A 152 -9.29 9.26 22.45
N ALA A 153 -9.85 10.43 22.10
CA ALA A 153 -10.97 11.05 22.79
C ALA A 153 -12.22 10.15 22.74
N ALA A 154 -12.54 9.61 21.57
CA ALA A 154 -13.68 8.71 21.41
C ALA A 154 -13.47 7.39 22.18
N ALA A 155 -12.27 6.82 22.15
CA ALA A 155 -11.95 5.61 22.90
C ALA A 155 -12.06 5.84 24.42
N PHE A 156 -11.59 7.00 24.91
CA PHE A 156 -11.72 7.40 26.31
C PHE A 156 -13.18 7.63 26.72
N ALA A 157 -13.95 8.39 25.93
CA ALA A 157 -15.35 8.69 26.21
C ALA A 157 -16.27 7.45 26.22
N ASN A 158 -15.91 6.41 25.46
CA ASN A 158 -16.63 5.13 25.43
C ASN A 158 -16.09 4.10 26.44
N GLY A 159 -15.15 4.49 27.31
CA GLY A 159 -14.58 3.60 28.33
C GLY A 159 -13.74 2.44 27.77
N ILE A 160 -13.28 2.52 26.52
CA ILE A 160 -12.40 1.49 25.91
C ILE A 160 -11.01 1.57 26.54
N VAL A 161 -10.56 2.79 26.82
CA VAL A 161 -9.30 3.08 27.49
C VAL A 161 -9.56 4.02 28.66
N SER A 162 -8.85 3.84 29.75
CA SER A 162 -8.90 4.72 30.91
C SER A 162 -7.53 5.34 31.15
N ARG A 163 -7.51 6.56 31.69
CA ARG A 163 -6.25 7.22 32.03
C ARG A 163 -5.56 6.46 33.16
N THR A 164 -4.30 6.10 32.97
CA THR A 164 -3.44 5.60 34.04
C THR A 164 -2.66 6.78 34.62
N GLU A 165 -2.90 7.10 35.88
CA GLU A 165 -2.15 8.15 36.59
C GLU A 165 -0.65 7.82 36.62
N GLY A 166 0.21 8.85 36.61
CA GLY A 166 1.65 8.65 36.71
C GLY A 166 2.37 8.27 35.41
N ARG A 167 1.70 8.36 34.25
CA ARG A 167 2.22 7.90 32.96
C ARG A 167 2.31 8.99 31.90
N CYS A 168 2.32 10.25 32.30
CA CYS A 168 2.31 11.39 31.37
C CYS A 168 3.57 11.47 30.48
N LEU A 169 4.70 10.86 30.89
CA LEU A 169 5.95 10.80 30.13
C LEU A 169 6.32 9.41 29.59
N ALA A 170 5.49 8.40 29.80
CA ALA A 170 5.81 7.05 29.36
C ALA A 170 5.62 6.91 27.83
N ASP A 171 6.67 6.50 27.12
CA ASP A 171 6.57 6.13 25.71
C ASP A 171 5.70 4.87 25.52
N PHE A 172 5.21 4.64 24.29
CA PHE A 172 4.36 3.47 23.98
C PHE A 172 5.00 2.11 24.29
N ASN A 173 6.33 2.02 24.28
CA ASN A 173 7.07 0.76 24.49
C ASN A 173 7.32 0.44 25.97
N VAL A 174 6.94 1.32 26.90
CA VAL A 174 7.05 1.06 28.34
C VAL A 174 5.88 0.15 28.75
N ALA A 175 6.16 -1.14 28.90
CA ALA A 175 5.19 -2.16 29.32
C ALA A 175 4.49 -1.80 30.66
N SER A 176 3.27 -2.28 30.90
CA SER A 176 2.55 -2.05 32.17
C SER A 176 1.59 -3.20 32.48
N PRO A 177 1.33 -3.50 33.79
CA PRO A 177 0.40 -2.71 34.61
C PRO A 177 0.87 -2.48 36.07
N GLY A 178 0.84 -1.23 36.56
CA GLY A 178 0.69 -0.96 38.00
C GLY A 178 1.58 0.12 38.61
N ALA A 179 2.82 0.29 38.14
CA ALA A 179 3.71 1.28 38.75
C ALA A 179 3.65 2.60 37.98
N ALA A 180 2.90 3.56 38.53
CA ALA A 180 3.12 4.98 38.28
C ALA A 180 4.56 5.29 38.70
N LEU A 181 5.49 5.31 37.74
CA LEU A 181 6.89 5.58 38.02
C LEU A 181 7.17 7.04 37.70
N PRO A 182 7.66 7.81 38.68
CA PRO A 182 8.17 9.14 38.40
C PRO A 182 9.31 9.02 37.38
N MET A 183 9.21 9.73 36.26
CA MET A 183 10.17 9.65 35.14
C MET A 183 10.84 11.00 34.87
N LEU A 184 12.12 10.95 34.47
CA LEU A 184 12.80 12.10 33.91
C LEU A 184 12.44 12.23 32.41
N PRO A 185 12.30 13.47 31.89
CA PRO A 185 12.09 13.68 30.47
C PRO A 185 13.24 13.13 29.63
N SER A 186 12.94 12.22 28.70
CA SER A 186 13.90 11.68 27.74
C SER A 186 13.80 12.41 26.41
N ARG A 187 14.94 12.59 25.72
CA ARG A 187 14.98 12.98 24.30
C ARG A 187 15.21 11.81 23.35
N LYS A 188 15.46 10.63 23.92
CA LYS A 188 15.65 9.39 23.19
C LYS A 188 14.33 8.64 23.24
N HIS A 189 13.66 8.58 22.10
CA HIS A 189 12.43 7.85 21.94
C HIS A 189 12.63 6.63 21.03
N PRO A 190 11.79 5.59 21.19
CA PRO A 190 11.71 4.49 20.24
C PRO A 190 11.50 5.00 18.81
N GLY A 191 12.06 4.28 17.84
CA GLY A 191 11.90 4.60 16.42
C GLY A 191 10.64 3.96 15.85
N LEU A 192 10.31 4.32 14.60
CA LEU A 192 9.22 3.71 13.83
C LEU A 192 9.35 2.18 13.76
N SER A 193 10.58 1.67 13.73
CA SER A 193 10.88 0.23 13.72
C SER A 193 10.43 -0.50 14.99
N ASP A 194 10.24 0.21 16.10
CA ASP A 194 9.89 -0.38 17.39
C ASP A 194 8.38 -0.44 17.60
N VAL A 195 7.62 0.34 16.81
CA VAL A 195 6.16 0.35 16.81
C VAL A 195 5.62 -0.99 16.31
N ARG A 196 6.14 -1.45 15.17
CA ARG A 196 5.72 -2.71 14.54
C ARG A 196 6.91 -3.41 13.88
N PRO A 197 7.20 -4.68 14.22
CA PRO A 197 8.25 -5.46 13.57
C PRO A 197 8.10 -5.52 12.04
N ALA A 198 6.86 -5.56 11.53
CA ALA A 198 6.57 -5.57 10.09
C ALA A 198 7.13 -4.34 9.35
N LEU A 199 7.20 -3.17 10.00
CA LEU A 199 7.74 -1.96 9.37
C LEU A 199 9.26 -2.06 9.13
N ARG A 200 9.96 -2.92 9.88
CA ARG A 200 11.39 -3.23 9.65
C ARG A 200 11.61 -3.94 8.32
N LEU A 201 10.58 -4.64 7.83
CA LEU A 201 10.65 -5.44 6.62
C LEU A 201 10.38 -4.64 5.35
N ILE A 202 9.87 -3.41 5.42
CA ILE A 202 9.53 -2.61 4.23
C ILE A 202 10.75 -2.39 3.32
N ALA A 203 11.86 -1.90 3.88
CA ALA A 203 13.09 -1.66 3.14
C ALA A 203 13.68 -2.94 2.52
N PRO A 204 13.96 -4.02 3.29
CA PRO A 204 14.50 -5.24 2.69
C PRO A 204 13.50 -5.90 1.73
N ALA A 205 12.19 -5.87 1.98
CA ALA A 205 11.21 -6.40 1.03
C ALA A 205 11.20 -5.62 -0.29
N GLY A 206 11.27 -4.28 -0.23
CA GLY A 206 11.38 -3.43 -1.42
C GLY A 206 12.65 -3.70 -2.22
N ILE A 207 13.79 -3.82 -1.55
CA ILE A 207 15.07 -4.14 -2.18
C ILE A 207 15.03 -5.55 -2.81
N LEU A 208 14.58 -6.55 -2.05
CA LEU A 208 14.49 -7.93 -2.54
C LEU A 208 13.55 -8.03 -3.74
N LEU A 209 12.39 -7.37 -3.69
CA LEU A 209 11.44 -7.35 -4.80
C LEU A 209 12.00 -6.62 -6.01
N GLY A 210 12.65 -5.46 -5.81
CA GLY A 210 13.32 -4.72 -6.88
C GLY A 210 14.43 -5.55 -7.54
N THR A 211 15.29 -6.19 -6.75
CA THR A 211 16.35 -7.08 -7.22
C THR A 211 15.80 -8.31 -7.92
N PHE A 212 14.70 -8.89 -7.42
CA PHE A 212 14.04 -10.03 -8.06
C PHE A 212 13.48 -9.65 -9.43
N ILE A 213 12.78 -8.52 -9.53
CA ILE A 213 12.29 -7.98 -10.80
C ILE A 213 13.46 -7.72 -11.76
N PHE A 214 14.56 -7.16 -11.26
CA PHE A 214 15.77 -6.92 -12.03
C PHE A 214 16.41 -8.23 -12.53
N ALA A 215 16.54 -9.24 -11.67
CA ALA A 215 17.15 -10.52 -12.01
C ALA A 215 16.31 -11.29 -13.05
N LEU A 216 14.98 -11.29 -12.91
CA LEU A 216 14.08 -11.94 -13.86
C LEU A 216 14.24 -11.36 -15.27
N THR A 217 14.35 -10.04 -15.37
CA THR A 217 14.47 -9.32 -16.64
C THR A 217 15.90 -9.32 -17.20
N PHE A 218 16.91 -9.35 -16.34
CA PHE A 218 18.30 -9.48 -16.77
C PHE A 218 18.59 -10.89 -17.32
N SER A 219 18.08 -11.93 -16.66
CA SER A 219 18.23 -13.31 -17.16
C SER A 219 17.63 -13.50 -18.56
N SER A 220 16.55 -12.80 -18.90
CA SER A 220 15.99 -12.85 -20.25
C SER A 220 16.84 -12.13 -21.29
N THR A 221 17.65 -11.14 -20.89
CA THR A 221 18.57 -10.43 -21.81
C THR A 221 19.88 -11.18 -22.10
N LEU A 222 20.22 -12.22 -21.33
CA LEU A 222 21.43 -13.01 -21.51
C LEU A 222 21.31 -14.12 -22.56
N ASP A 223 20.13 -14.33 -23.17
CA ASP A 223 20.01 -15.26 -24.30
C ASP A 223 20.72 -14.67 -25.53
N PRO A 224 21.88 -15.23 -25.95
CA PRO A 224 22.68 -14.67 -27.05
C PRO A 224 21.94 -14.71 -28.40
N ASN A 225 20.86 -15.49 -28.52
CA ASN A 225 20.02 -15.50 -29.72
C ASN A 225 19.04 -14.32 -29.79
N HIS A 226 18.88 -13.55 -28.71
CA HIS A 226 18.04 -12.35 -28.60
C HIS A 226 18.91 -11.11 -28.36
N ALA A 227 20.00 -10.99 -29.12
CA ALA A 227 20.92 -9.87 -29.05
C ALA A 227 20.18 -8.53 -29.21
N TRP A 228 20.56 -7.57 -28.35
CA TRP A 228 20.10 -6.18 -28.32
C TRP A 228 19.98 -5.56 -29.73
N THR A 229 18.76 -5.46 -30.24
CA THR A 229 18.46 -4.71 -31.48
C THR A 229 17.74 -3.40 -31.14
N GLY A 230 18.42 -2.54 -30.37
CA GLY A 230 18.00 -1.16 -30.12
C GLY A 230 16.98 -0.95 -28.99
N PRO A 231 16.67 0.32 -28.65
CA PRO A 231 15.79 0.69 -27.53
C PRO A 231 14.33 0.24 -27.67
N THR A 232 13.95 -0.32 -28.83
CA THR A 232 12.60 -0.81 -29.15
C THR A 232 12.48 -2.33 -29.15
N ASN A 233 13.58 -3.09 -29.32
CA ASN A 233 13.56 -4.56 -29.27
C ASN A 233 14.35 -5.05 -28.06
N ILE A 234 13.68 -5.00 -26.91
CA ILE A 234 14.19 -5.44 -25.62
C ILE A 234 13.83 -6.91 -25.45
N ALA A 235 14.75 -7.71 -24.91
CA ALA A 235 14.57 -9.13 -24.65
C ALA A 235 13.25 -9.41 -23.91
N ALA A 236 12.25 -9.74 -24.69
CA ALA A 236 10.91 -10.09 -24.28
C ALA A 236 10.94 -11.56 -23.88
N ALA A 237 11.02 -11.86 -22.59
CA ALA A 237 10.64 -13.20 -22.14
C ALA A 237 9.13 -13.35 -22.40
N SER A 238 8.76 -14.38 -23.16
CA SER A 238 7.37 -14.74 -23.41
C SER A 238 7.05 -16.07 -22.74
N ILE A 239 6.08 -16.08 -21.83
CA ILE A 239 5.50 -17.32 -21.34
C ILE A 239 4.21 -17.54 -22.13
N SER A 240 4.16 -18.64 -22.89
CA SER A 240 2.98 -19.02 -23.66
C SER A 240 1.97 -19.74 -22.77
N PHE A 241 0.70 -19.36 -22.86
CA PHE A 241 -0.39 -19.99 -22.13
C PHE A 241 -1.47 -20.48 -23.08
N THR A 242 -2.00 -21.66 -22.81
CA THR A 242 -3.26 -22.14 -23.41
C THR A 242 -4.48 -21.72 -22.59
N ASN A 243 -4.28 -21.31 -21.33
CA ASN A 243 -5.35 -20.95 -20.40
C ASN A 243 -5.11 -19.55 -19.80
N SER A 244 -5.98 -18.60 -20.13
CA SER A 244 -5.95 -17.22 -19.65
C SER A 244 -6.10 -17.10 -18.13
N GLY A 245 -6.74 -18.06 -17.47
CA GLY A 245 -6.85 -18.13 -16.02
C GLY A 245 -5.50 -18.39 -15.34
N LEU A 246 -4.65 -19.25 -15.91
CA LEU A 246 -3.30 -19.50 -15.39
C LEU A 246 -2.40 -18.27 -15.56
N ALA A 247 -2.50 -17.58 -16.70
CA ALA A 247 -1.78 -16.33 -16.93
C ALA A 247 -2.15 -15.28 -15.87
N LEU A 248 -3.47 -15.11 -15.60
CA LEU A 248 -3.95 -14.18 -14.58
C LEU A 248 -3.49 -14.57 -13.17
N ALA A 249 -3.51 -15.86 -12.82
CA ALA A 249 -3.08 -16.34 -11.52
C ALA A 249 -1.58 -16.10 -11.27
N LEU A 250 -0.74 -16.36 -12.27
CA LEU A 250 0.70 -16.08 -12.19
C LEU A 250 0.96 -14.59 -11.95
N LEU A 251 0.16 -13.74 -12.56
CA LEU A 251 0.35 -12.29 -12.48
C LEU A 251 -0.20 -11.71 -11.19
N ALA A 252 -1.29 -12.27 -10.67
CA ALA A 252 -1.70 -12.03 -9.30
C ALA A 252 -0.56 -12.40 -8.32
N ALA A 253 0.17 -13.49 -8.56
CA ALA A 253 1.32 -13.86 -7.73
C ALA A 253 2.46 -12.83 -7.79
N PHE A 254 2.75 -12.24 -8.96
CA PHE A 254 3.71 -11.13 -9.08
C PHE A 254 3.20 -9.80 -8.52
N GLN A 255 1.90 -9.55 -8.62
CA GLN A 255 1.24 -8.33 -8.13
C GLN A 255 1.06 -8.33 -6.61
N ALA A 256 0.97 -9.51 -5.97
CA ALA A 256 0.74 -9.63 -4.54
C ALA A 256 1.84 -8.96 -3.70
N PRO A 257 3.15 -9.23 -3.90
CA PRO A 257 4.22 -8.55 -3.17
C PRO A 257 4.19 -7.03 -3.30
N LEU A 258 3.89 -6.51 -4.50
CA LEU A 258 3.77 -5.07 -4.75
C LEU A 258 2.62 -4.46 -3.93
N THR A 259 1.46 -5.11 -3.97
CA THR A 259 0.26 -4.66 -3.25
C THR A 259 0.48 -4.68 -1.74
N ILE A 260 1.10 -5.75 -1.22
CA ILE A 260 1.45 -5.90 0.19
C ILE A 260 2.43 -4.80 0.63
N LEU A 261 3.47 -4.55 -0.16
CA LEU A 261 4.48 -3.52 0.14
C LEU A 261 3.84 -2.12 0.20
N PHE A 262 2.95 -1.79 -0.73
CA PHE A 262 2.26 -0.50 -0.69
C PHE A 262 1.35 -0.34 0.52
N HIS A 263 0.66 -1.39 0.96
CA HIS A 263 -0.10 -1.35 2.20
C HIS A 263 0.79 -1.22 3.44
N ALA A 264 1.98 -1.81 3.43
CA ALA A 264 2.96 -1.58 4.48
C ALA A 264 3.44 -0.11 4.51
N LEU A 265 3.63 0.50 3.33
CA LEU A 265 3.95 1.93 3.20
C LEU A 265 2.81 2.83 3.69
N ASP A 266 1.55 2.49 3.41
CA ASP A 266 0.38 3.22 3.93
C ASP A 266 0.37 3.23 5.46
N ILE A 267 0.64 2.08 6.08
CA ILE A 267 0.70 1.97 7.55
C ILE A 267 1.87 2.80 8.09
N ALA A 268 3.04 2.75 7.43
CA ALA A 268 4.20 3.55 7.82
C ALA A 268 3.87 5.05 7.76
N GLU A 269 3.23 5.51 6.67
CA GLU A 269 2.84 6.90 6.49
C GLU A 269 1.84 7.35 7.57
N ALA A 270 0.80 6.56 7.83
CA ALA A 270 -0.20 6.85 8.84
C ALA A 270 0.40 6.91 10.26
N VAL A 271 1.31 5.99 10.62
CA VAL A 271 2.01 6.00 11.91
C VAL A 271 2.90 7.23 12.07
N ILE A 272 3.62 7.65 11.02
CA ILE A 272 4.43 8.87 11.09
C ILE A 272 3.54 10.11 11.11
N GLU A 273 2.38 10.12 10.43
CA GLU A 273 1.40 11.20 10.53
C GLU A 273 0.81 11.32 11.94
N ASP A 274 0.40 10.21 12.55
CA ASP A 274 -0.10 10.17 13.93
C ASP A 274 0.91 10.80 14.89
N GLU A 275 2.18 10.39 14.78
CA GLU A 275 3.26 10.95 15.59
C GLU A 275 3.47 12.44 15.30
N GLN A 276 3.49 12.87 14.04
CA GLN A 276 3.66 14.28 13.70
C GLN A 276 2.51 15.15 14.20
N VAL A 277 1.28 14.65 14.17
CA VAL A 277 0.12 15.32 14.72
C VAL A 277 0.29 15.49 16.23
N TRP A 278 0.70 14.44 16.94
CA TRP A 278 1.03 14.51 18.36
C TRP A 278 2.14 15.52 18.66
N ARG A 279 3.23 15.52 17.88
CA ARG A 279 4.35 16.47 18.02
C ARG A 279 3.99 17.93 17.79
N ARG A 280 2.85 18.24 17.13
CA ARG A 280 2.40 19.63 16.95
C ARG A 280 1.93 20.25 18.26
N ALA A 281 1.41 19.44 19.21
CA ALA A 281 0.96 19.95 20.50
C ALA A 281 2.10 20.60 21.32
N ALA A 282 3.34 20.12 21.18
CA ALA A 282 4.50 20.70 21.86
C ALA A 282 5.09 21.95 21.16
N ARG A 283 4.53 22.38 20.02
CA ARG A 283 5.02 23.57 19.31
C ARG A 283 4.38 24.84 19.88
N ALA A 284 5.01 25.99 19.62
CA ALA A 284 4.50 27.29 20.06
C ALA A 284 3.10 27.64 19.55
N LYS A 285 2.65 27.03 18.43
CA LYS A 285 1.30 27.21 17.89
C LYS A 285 0.28 26.22 18.45
N GLY A 286 0.71 25.20 19.20
CA GLY A 286 -0.15 24.11 19.64
C GLY A 286 -0.70 23.27 18.47
N TYR A 287 -1.57 22.34 18.81
CA TYR A 287 -2.35 21.56 17.87
C TYR A 287 -3.79 22.08 17.82
N HIS A 288 -4.28 22.35 16.62
CA HIS A 288 -5.68 22.68 16.36
C HIS A 288 -6.31 21.49 15.62
N PRO A 289 -7.25 20.75 16.25
CA PRO A 289 -8.10 19.79 15.56
C PRO A 289 -8.77 20.49 14.39
N LYS A 290 -8.57 19.95 13.19
CA LYS A 290 -9.23 20.50 12.00
C LYS A 290 -10.60 19.85 11.88
N ALA A 291 -11.65 20.62 12.10
CA ALA A 291 -13.01 20.16 11.84
C ALA A 291 -13.31 20.11 10.32
N GLY A 292 -14.15 19.15 9.93
CA GLY A 292 -14.74 19.05 8.59
C GLY A 292 -13.74 18.81 7.46
N LEU A 293 -14.06 19.34 6.27
CA LEU A 293 -13.30 19.11 5.04
C LEU A 293 -11.85 19.61 5.10
N ALA A 294 -11.55 20.60 5.94
CA ALA A 294 -10.19 21.10 6.13
C ALA A 294 -9.26 20.05 6.76
N GLY A 295 -9.82 19.10 7.53
CA GLY A 295 -9.11 17.94 8.08
C GLY A 295 -8.80 16.87 7.05
N LEU A 296 -9.46 16.89 5.88
CA LEU A 296 -9.24 15.93 4.79
C LEU A 296 -8.08 16.29 3.87
N ARG A 297 -7.35 17.39 4.12
CA ARG A 297 -6.23 17.77 3.26
C ARG A 297 -5.12 16.71 3.40
N PRO A 298 -4.83 15.93 2.33
CA PRO A 298 -3.84 14.89 2.42
C PRO A 298 -2.47 15.48 2.72
N SER A 299 -1.70 14.78 3.55
CA SER A 299 -0.30 15.11 3.81
C SER A 299 0.47 15.03 2.47
N GLY A 300 1.52 15.85 2.29
CA GLY A 300 2.36 15.74 1.09
C GLY A 300 2.97 14.34 0.91
N ARG A 301 3.11 13.59 2.01
CA ARG A 301 3.58 12.20 2.00
C ARG A 301 2.48 11.24 1.57
N ALA A 302 1.24 11.44 2.02
CA ALA A 302 0.09 10.68 1.53
C ALA A 302 -0.08 10.85 0.02
N ILE A 303 0.07 12.07 -0.50
CA ILE A 303 0.08 12.35 -1.96
C ILE A 303 1.23 11.59 -2.63
N LEU A 304 2.42 11.58 -2.02
CA LEU A 304 3.57 10.85 -2.53
C LEU A 304 3.30 9.34 -2.57
N VAL A 305 2.80 8.70 -1.50
CA VAL A 305 2.43 7.26 -1.51
C VAL A 305 1.37 6.98 -2.56
N PHE A 306 0.35 7.83 -2.65
CA PHE A 306 -0.70 7.68 -3.65
C PHE A 306 -0.15 7.73 -5.07
N GLY A 307 0.66 8.75 -5.38
CA GLY A 307 1.35 8.86 -6.67
C GLY A 307 2.28 7.69 -6.93
N SER A 308 2.96 7.18 -5.89
CA SER A 308 3.80 5.98 -5.96
C SER A 308 3.02 4.74 -6.35
N LYS A 309 1.85 4.52 -5.76
CA LYS A 309 0.98 3.40 -6.12
C LYS A 309 0.57 3.47 -7.58
N VAL A 310 0.05 4.63 -8.01
CA VAL A 310 -0.37 4.84 -9.40
C VAL A 310 0.79 4.61 -10.35
N GLY A 311 1.93 5.25 -10.10
CA GLY A 311 3.13 5.17 -10.92
C GLY A 311 3.66 3.75 -11.03
N THR A 312 3.86 3.04 -9.92
CA THR A 312 4.36 1.66 -9.95
C THR A 312 3.37 0.68 -10.56
N GLN A 313 2.08 0.82 -10.29
CA GLN A 313 1.05 -0.04 -10.90
C GLN A 313 0.95 0.21 -12.42
N TRP A 314 1.10 1.47 -12.86
CA TRP A 314 1.16 1.81 -14.27
C TRP A 314 2.42 1.25 -14.93
N LEU A 315 3.60 1.43 -14.32
CA LEU A 315 4.85 0.84 -14.79
C LEU A 315 4.74 -0.68 -14.87
N TYR A 316 4.16 -1.34 -13.86
CA TYR A 316 3.91 -2.77 -13.86
C TYR A 316 2.96 -3.19 -15.01
N SER A 317 1.85 -2.47 -15.20
CA SER A 317 0.89 -2.75 -16.27
C SER A 317 1.48 -2.60 -17.68
N ASN A 318 2.45 -1.71 -17.88
CA ASN A 318 3.13 -1.57 -19.17
C ASN A 318 4.34 -2.50 -19.29
N GLY A 319 4.94 -2.86 -18.14
CA GLY A 319 6.01 -3.84 -18.03
C GLY A 319 5.56 -5.28 -18.29
N ILE A 320 4.27 -5.55 -18.18
CA ILE A 320 3.67 -6.85 -18.49
C ILE A 320 2.65 -6.65 -19.60
N ALA A 321 3.04 -6.95 -20.83
CA ALA A 321 2.16 -6.88 -21.98
C ALA A 321 1.57 -8.25 -22.28
N PHE A 322 0.24 -8.34 -22.37
CA PHE A 322 -0.39 -9.51 -22.95
C PHE A 322 -0.48 -9.36 -24.45
N VAL A 323 0.11 -10.31 -25.16
CA VAL A 323 0.11 -10.37 -26.61
C VAL A 323 -0.71 -11.57 -27.04
N VAL A 324 -1.68 -11.32 -27.91
CA VAL A 324 -2.43 -12.38 -28.57
C VAL A 324 -2.04 -12.33 -30.04
N GLY A 325 -1.45 -13.40 -30.53
CA GLY A 325 -1.02 -13.53 -31.92
C GLY A 325 -1.74 -14.68 -32.60
N ALA A 326 -2.12 -14.49 -33.85
CA ALA A 326 -2.49 -15.60 -34.72
C ALA A 326 -1.25 -16.00 -35.50
N PHE A 327 -0.79 -17.25 -35.35
CA PHE A 327 0.38 -17.74 -36.06
C PHE A 327 -0.01 -18.88 -37.00
N PRO A 328 0.44 -18.85 -38.27
CA PRO A 328 0.24 -19.96 -39.18
C PRO A 328 1.09 -21.15 -38.73
N VAL A 329 0.45 -22.24 -38.30
CA VAL A 329 1.12 -23.52 -38.03
C VAL A 329 0.92 -24.42 -39.23
N ARG A 330 2.02 -24.73 -39.92
CA ARG A 330 2.05 -25.78 -40.94
C ARG A 330 2.10 -27.13 -40.24
N GLY A 331 1.11 -27.97 -40.50
CA GLY A 331 1.10 -29.35 -40.04
C GLY A 331 0.41 -30.25 -41.06
N PRO A 332 0.81 -31.52 -41.19
CA PRO A 332 0.07 -32.48 -42.00
C PRO A 332 -1.33 -32.64 -41.40
N LEU A 333 -2.36 -32.25 -42.14
CA LEU A 333 -3.72 -32.69 -41.81
C LEU A 333 -3.77 -34.18 -42.11
N SER A 334 -4.12 -34.97 -41.09
CA SER A 334 -4.27 -36.42 -41.21
C SER A 334 -5.22 -36.75 -42.36
N GLY A 335 -4.68 -37.22 -43.49
CA GLY A 335 -5.46 -37.70 -44.65
C GLY A 335 -5.37 -36.88 -45.94
N SER A 336 -4.54 -35.83 -46.02
CA SER A 336 -4.31 -35.09 -47.28
C SER A 336 -2.84 -34.83 -47.53
N ASP A 337 -2.34 -35.11 -48.75
CA ASP A 337 -0.96 -34.81 -49.18
C ASP A 337 -0.65 -33.29 -49.30
N GLY A 338 -1.57 -32.42 -48.87
CA GLY A 338 -1.43 -30.97 -48.88
C GLY A 338 -0.92 -30.40 -47.54
N ILE A 339 0.03 -29.45 -47.62
CA ILE A 339 0.40 -28.61 -46.47
C ILE A 339 -0.73 -27.59 -46.25
N HIS A 340 -1.53 -27.81 -45.21
CA HIS A 340 -2.54 -26.83 -44.79
C HIS A 340 -1.96 -25.90 -43.72
N THR A 341 -2.24 -24.61 -43.88
CA THR A 341 -1.89 -23.59 -42.90
C THR A 341 -3.05 -23.46 -41.91
N VAL A 342 -2.87 -23.96 -40.68
CA VAL A 342 -3.86 -23.78 -39.61
C VAL A 342 -3.41 -22.61 -38.75
N TRP A 343 -4.25 -21.58 -38.63
CA TRP A 343 -4.00 -20.48 -37.72
C TRP A 343 -4.21 -20.95 -36.28
N ARG A 344 -3.14 -20.96 -35.48
CA ARG A 344 -3.25 -21.13 -34.03
C ARG A 344 -3.22 -19.76 -33.37
N ILE A 345 -4.21 -19.50 -32.53
CA ILE A 345 -4.22 -18.34 -31.65
C ILE A 345 -3.34 -18.69 -30.44
N GLY A 346 -2.18 -18.03 -30.34
CA GLY A 346 -1.28 -18.11 -29.20
C GLY A 346 -1.49 -16.93 -28.27
N GLN A 347 -1.36 -17.17 -26.96
CA GLN A 347 -1.33 -16.13 -25.95
C GLN A 347 0.05 -16.12 -25.30
N ALA A 348 0.67 -14.95 -25.25
CA ALA A 348 1.97 -14.76 -24.62
C ALA A 348 1.90 -13.61 -23.61
N VAL A 349 2.53 -13.80 -22.45
CA VAL A 349 2.84 -12.70 -21.53
C VAL A 349 4.26 -12.26 -21.80
N THR A 350 4.41 -11.02 -22.25
CA THR A 350 5.70 -10.40 -22.55
C THR A 350 6.12 -9.46 -21.43
N PHE A 351 7.37 -9.62 -20.97
CA PHE A 351 7.97 -8.73 -19.99
C PHE A 351 8.81 -7.65 -20.67
N VAL A 352 8.42 -6.38 -20.50
CA VAL A 352 9.15 -5.22 -21.01
C VAL A 352 10.11 -4.73 -19.93
N ALA A 353 11.39 -5.11 -20.07
CA ALA A 353 12.38 -4.98 -19.00
C ALA A 353 12.52 -3.57 -18.43
N TRP A 354 12.50 -2.52 -19.25
CA TRP A 354 12.74 -1.15 -18.78
C TRP A 354 11.65 -0.64 -17.82
N TYR A 355 10.38 -0.95 -18.09
CA TYR A 355 9.26 -0.59 -17.21
C TYR A 355 9.39 -1.30 -15.86
N LEU A 356 9.82 -2.56 -15.89
CA LEU A 356 10.03 -3.37 -14.71
C LEU A 356 11.26 -2.91 -13.90
N TYR A 357 12.35 -2.51 -14.56
CA TYR A 357 13.49 -1.86 -13.91
C TYR A 357 13.10 -0.54 -13.26
N ALA A 358 12.33 0.30 -13.97
CA ALA A 358 11.83 1.55 -13.43
C ALA A 358 10.94 1.29 -12.20
N ALA A 359 10.04 0.30 -12.27
CA ALA A 359 9.20 -0.09 -11.14
C ALA A 359 10.03 -0.57 -9.94
N GLY A 360 10.99 -1.49 -10.15
CA GLY A 360 11.84 -2.03 -9.10
C GLY A 360 12.76 -0.98 -8.47
N GLY A 361 13.37 -0.13 -9.28
CA GLY A 361 14.20 0.99 -8.80
C GLY A 361 13.37 2.00 -8.00
N TYR A 362 12.18 2.37 -8.50
CA TYR A 362 11.28 3.27 -7.80
C TYR A 362 10.83 2.74 -6.44
N LEU A 363 10.44 1.46 -6.37
CA LEU A 363 10.07 0.80 -5.12
C LEU A 363 11.20 0.78 -4.11
N THR A 364 12.42 0.49 -4.58
CA THR A 364 13.61 0.48 -3.74
C THR A 364 13.87 1.87 -3.14
N VAL A 365 13.83 2.91 -3.97
CA VAL A 365 14.00 4.30 -3.53
C VAL A 365 12.92 4.69 -2.53
N MET A 366 11.65 4.39 -2.80
CA MET A 366 10.55 4.70 -1.90
C MET A 366 10.70 3.98 -0.55
N SER A 367 11.00 2.68 -0.54
CA SER A 367 11.15 1.92 0.70
C SER A 367 12.34 2.40 1.55
N VAL A 368 13.45 2.79 0.92
CA VAL A 368 14.61 3.40 1.61
C VAL A 368 14.23 4.79 2.16
N MET A 369 13.56 5.61 1.36
CA MET A 369 13.11 6.94 1.75
C MET A 369 12.18 6.89 2.96
N TYR A 370 11.20 5.98 2.99
CA TYR A 370 10.30 5.83 4.14
C TYR A 370 11.02 5.40 5.41
N ARG A 371 11.99 4.49 5.29
CA ARG A 371 12.85 4.11 6.42
C ARG A 371 13.67 5.29 6.92
N PHE A 372 14.23 6.09 6.00
CA PHE A 372 14.99 7.28 6.34
C PHE A 372 14.12 8.37 6.98
N MET A 373 12.91 8.59 6.47
CA MET A 373 11.95 9.52 7.06
C MET A 373 11.53 9.08 8.47
N GLY A 374 11.34 7.78 8.71
CA GLY A 374 11.09 7.26 10.06
C GLY A 374 12.26 7.49 11.00
N TYR A 375 13.49 7.45 10.50
CA TYR A 375 14.70 7.77 11.27
C TYR A 375 14.82 9.27 11.58
N LEU A 376 14.65 10.13 10.57
CA LEU A 376 14.70 11.59 10.74
C LEU A 376 13.53 12.14 11.56
N GLY A 377 12.37 11.48 11.50
CA GLY A 377 11.16 11.85 12.22
C GLY A 377 11.30 11.71 13.73
N ASN A 378 12.35 11.06 14.24
CA ASN A 378 12.64 10.98 15.66
C ASN A 378 13.17 12.33 16.16
N SER A 379 12.26 13.28 16.36
CA SER A 379 12.58 14.60 16.90
C SER A 379 13.04 14.45 18.35
N ARG A 380 14.19 15.04 18.68
CA ARG A 380 14.78 15.08 20.04
C ARG A 380 14.03 16.04 20.97
N THR A 381 12.71 15.86 21.09
CA THR A 381 11.84 16.59 22.02
C THR A 381 11.74 15.86 23.34
N PHE A 382 11.19 16.50 24.38
CA PHE A 382 10.90 15.83 25.66
C PHE A 382 9.50 15.24 25.76
N GLN A 383 8.69 15.41 24.70
CA GLN A 383 7.36 14.84 24.60
C GLN A 383 7.46 13.32 24.43
N PRO A 384 6.62 12.49 25.06
CA PRO A 384 6.67 11.05 24.84
C PRO A 384 6.31 10.71 23.39
N ALA A 385 6.83 9.61 22.86
CA ALA A 385 6.43 9.07 21.57
C ALA A 385 5.16 8.23 21.72
N THR A 386 4.14 8.55 20.91
CA THR A 386 2.88 7.82 20.90
C THR A 386 2.80 6.93 19.67
N PHE A 387 3.22 7.41 18.49
CA PHE A 387 3.04 6.72 17.20
C PHE A 387 1.59 6.23 16.97
N GLY A 388 0.62 6.98 17.51
CA GLY A 388 -0.79 6.62 17.48
C GLY A 388 -1.20 5.54 18.50
N HIS A 389 -0.34 5.13 19.43
CA HIS A 389 -0.72 4.26 20.54
C HIS A 389 -1.76 4.94 21.42
N ILE A 390 -2.96 4.35 21.49
CA ILE A 390 -4.15 5.01 22.03
C ILE A 390 -4.01 5.20 23.54
N GLN A 391 -3.60 4.16 24.26
CA GLN A 391 -3.45 4.23 25.72
C GLN A 391 -2.39 5.27 26.13
N THR A 392 -1.27 5.34 25.42
CA THR A 392 -0.23 6.35 25.69
C THR A 392 -0.73 7.76 25.41
N SER A 393 -1.50 7.93 24.32
CA SER A 393 -2.11 9.22 24.00
C SER A 393 -3.05 9.67 25.11
N VAL A 394 -3.94 8.80 25.60
CA VAL A 394 -4.85 9.10 26.72
C VAL A 394 -4.12 9.35 28.04
N ASN A 395 -3.00 8.68 28.28
CA ASN A 395 -2.18 8.95 29.48
C ASN A 395 -1.49 10.32 29.42
N ALA A 396 -1.10 10.77 28.22
CA ALA A 396 -0.41 12.04 28.00
C ALA A 396 -1.36 13.24 27.84
N ILE A 397 -2.62 13.01 27.47
CA ILE A 397 -3.66 14.03 27.29
C ILE A 397 -4.54 14.07 28.55
N ASP A 398 -4.45 15.15 29.31
CA ASP A 398 -5.21 15.34 30.54
C ASP A 398 -6.30 16.42 30.42
N ASP A 399 -6.24 17.25 29.39
CA ASP A 399 -7.23 18.25 29.03
C ASP A 399 -7.58 18.14 27.53
N TRP A 400 -8.85 17.83 27.25
CA TRP A 400 -9.39 17.67 25.91
C TRP A 400 -10.04 18.99 25.44
N SER A 401 -9.22 19.88 24.90
CA SER A 401 -9.63 21.21 24.44
C SER A 401 -9.55 21.36 22.92
N GLU A 402 -10.23 22.38 22.38
CA GLU A 402 -10.18 22.71 20.95
C GLU A 402 -8.80 23.14 20.46
N VAL A 403 -7.90 23.54 21.36
CA VAL A 403 -6.51 23.81 21.02
C VAL A 403 -5.65 23.17 22.09
N MET A 404 -4.77 22.26 21.70
CA MET A 404 -3.95 21.50 22.65
C MET A 404 -2.50 21.93 22.60
N TYR A 405 -2.01 22.47 23.71
CA TYR A 405 -0.59 22.70 23.96
C TYR A 405 -0.08 21.68 24.95
N TRP A 406 1.07 21.05 24.67
CA TRP A 406 1.67 20.07 25.56
C TRP A 406 2.92 20.62 26.25
N GLY A 407 3.04 20.43 27.56
CA GLY A 407 4.19 20.92 28.33
C GLY A 407 4.07 20.76 29.84
N HIS A 408 4.89 21.52 30.57
CA HIS A 408 4.92 21.56 32.03
C HIS A 408 3.70 22.33 32.58
N LYS A 409 2.97 21.73 33.53
CA LYS A 409 1.79 22.33 34.18
C LYS A 409 2.07 22.83 35.59
N VAL A 410 2.33 21.90 36.50
CA VAL A 410 2.47 22.17 37.94
C VAL A 410 3.86 21.79 38.40
N GLY A 411 4.48 22.67 39.19
CA GLY A 411 5.77 22.45 39.85
C GLY A 411 5.59 21.98 41.30
N GLY A 412 6.60 21.27 41.80
CA GLY A 412 6.66 20.68 43.14
C GLY A 412 7.83 19.69 43.19
N ASP A 413 7.88 18.85 44.24
CA ASP A 413 8.85 17.75 44.32
C ASP A 413 8.67 16.73 43.18
N VAL A 414 7.42 16.56 42.74
CA VAL A 414 7.04 15.81 41.54
C VAL A 414 6.20 16.73 40.66
N CYS A 415 6.68 16.99 39.45
CA CYS A 415 6.02 17.86 38.47
C CYS A 415 4.95 17.10 37.69
N HIS A 416 4.02 17.84 37.06
CA HIS A 416 3.04 17.26 36.14
C HIS A 416 3.21 17.80 34.71
N ALA A 417 3.12 16.92 33.72
CA ALA A 417 3.12 17.24 32.30
C ALA A 417 1.78 16.83 31.68
N GLY A 418 1.29 17.62 30.74
CA GLY A 418 -0.01 17.37 30.12
C GLY A 418 -0.35 18.36 29.02
N THR A 419 -1.62 18.35 28.60
CA THR A 419 -2.20 19.23 27.58
C THR A 419 -2.98 20.40 28.19
N SER A 420 -3.04 21.56 27.55
CA SER A 420 -3.83 22.72 28.03
C SER A 420 -4.38 23.54 26.85
N PRO A 421 -5.49 24.29 27.03
CA PRO A 421 -5.98 25.27 26.05
C PRO A 421 -5.04 26.46 25.84
N HIS A 422 -4.05 26.64 26.71
CA HIS A 422 -3.12 27.76 26.67
C HIS A 422 -1.67 27.28 26.51
N PRO A 423 -0.79 28.08 25.90
CA PRO A 423 0.63 27.74 25.75
C PRO A 423 1.29 27.36 27.08
N LEU A 424 1.86 26.17 27.15
CA LEU A 424 2.59 25.66 28.32
C LEU A 424 4.09 25.90 28.21
N ARG A 425 4.77 25.94 29.36
CA ARG A 425 6.23 26.04 29.41
C ARG A 425 6.86 24.70 28.97
N PRO A 426 8.06 24.72 28.36
CA PRO A 426 8.80 23.49 28.08
C PRO A 426 9.09 22.69 29.35
N LEU A 427 9.23 21.37 29.20
CA LEU A 427 9.64 20.52 30.32
C LEU A 427 11.02 20.88 30.84
N GLN A 428 11.15 20.83 32.16
CA GLN A 428 12.41 20.96 32.88
C GLN A 428 13.18 19.63 32.85
N PRO A 429 14.40 19.57 32.27
CA PRO A 429 15.10 18.30 32.05
C PRO A 429 15.54 17.56 33.33
N LYS A 430 15.68 18.28 34.44
CA LYS A 430 16.18 17.74 35.72
C LYS A 430 15.06 17.45 36.72
N SER A 431 13.81 17.74 36.36
CA SER A 431 12.66 17.59 37.24
C SER A 431 11.97 16.26 36.94
N ILE A 432 11.50 15.61 38.00
CA ILE A 432 10.80 14.33 37.91
C ILE A 432 9.32 14.62 37.63
N TYR A 433 8.69 13.83 36.75
CA TYR A 433 7.28 13.97 36.41
C TYR A 433 6.49 12.70 36.69
N MET A 434 5.22 12.86 37.09
CA MET A 434 4.25 11.79 37.31
C MET A 434 2.90 12.19 36.72
#